data_AF-A0A956MPS1-F1
#
_entry.id   AF-A0A956MPS1-F1
#
_cell.length_a   1.000
_cell.length_b   1.000
_cell.length_c   1.000
_cell.angle_alpha   90.00
_cell.angle_beta   90.00
_cell.angle_gamma   90.00
#
_symmetry.space_group_name_H-M   'P 1'
#
loop_
_entity.id
_entity.type
_entity.pdbx_description
1 polymer ?
#
loop_
_entity_poly.entity_id
_entity_poly.type
_entity_poly.pdbx_seq_one_letter_code
_entity_poly.pdbx_strand_id
1 'polypeptide(L)'
;MNGGSKRESSLIGIVDCVRSLHNVGAIFRSADGAGMERLVLCGITGCPPRPEIRKAALGAEESVPWHYEKLTLDAIATLRAQGYYIIALEKTDESIPLYDVEFPSRVAIIVSNEFDGMSPEVSAAADVVAHLPMYGNKVSLNVSVAFGIAVYEIRRRLPLNALQ
;
A
#
# COMPACT_ATOMS: atom_id res chain seq x y z
N MET A 1 -9.94 -11.20 29.30
CA MET A 1 -9.05 -10.33 28.51
C MET A 1 -8.23 -11.26 27.62
N ASN A 2 -8.77 -11.62 26.46
CA ASN A 2 -8.11 -12.57 25.57
C ASN A 2 -7.15 -11.80 24.65
N GLY A 3 -5.85 -11.99 24.89
CA GLY A 3 -4.81 -11.59 23.94
C GLY A 3 -5.02 -12.34 22.64
N GLY A 4 -5.56 -11.66 21.64
CA GLY A 4 -5.63 -12.18 20.28
C GLY A 4 -4.22 -12.41 19.79
N SER A 5 -3.89 -13.65 19.43
CA SER A 5 -2.68 -14.00 18.70
C SER A 5 -2.55 -13.05 17.50
N LYS A 6 -1.60 -12.13 17.56
CA LYS A 6 -1.39 -11.12 16.53
C LYS A 6 -0.89 -11.89 15.30
N ARG A 7 -1.70 -11.94 14.23
CA ARG A 7 -1.22 -12.41 12.93
C ARG A 7 0.01 -11.57 12.60
N GLU A 8 1.19 -12.19 12.49
CA GLU A 8 2.39 -11.49 11.99
C GLU A 8 2.25 -11.29 10.47
N SER A 9 1.29 -10.45 10.08
CA SER A 9 1.24 -9.96 8.71
C SER A 9 2.47 -9.08 8.51
N SER A 10 3.22 -9.37 7.45
CA SER A 10 4.46 -8.67 7.14
C SER A 10 4.28 -7.77 5.91
N LEU A 11 3.05 -7.31 5.65
CA LEU A 11 2.69 -6.47 4.51
C LEU A 11 2.06 -5.16 4.99
N ILE A 12 2.71 -4.04 4.65
CA ILE A 12 2.26 -2.67 4.98
C ILE A 12 1.99 -1.89 3.70
N GLY A 13 1.02 -0.98 3.75
CA GLY A 13 0.70 -0.09 2.63
C GLY A 13 0.99 1.36 3.00
N ILE A 14 1.65 2.09 2.12
CA ILE A 14 1.87 3.53 2.23
C ILE A 14 1.01 4.20 1.16
N VAL A 15 0.10 5.08 1.58
CA VAL A 15 -0.86 5.77 0.72
C VAL A 15 -0.40 7.22 0.61
N ASP A 16 0.41 7.49 -0.40
CA ASP A 16 1.12 8.75 -0.61
C ASP A 16 0.27 9.75 -1.39
N CYS A 17 -0.14 10.83 -0.72
CA CYS A 17 -0.82 11.97 -1.34
C CYS A 17 -2.05 11.62 -2.20
N VAL A 18 -2.77 10.53 -1.89
CA VAL A 18 -3.99 10.10 -2.59
C VAL A 18 -5.14 11.03 -2.23
N ARG A 19 -5.70 11.70 -3.24
CA ARG A 19 -6.69 12.77 -3.04
C ARG A 19 -8.11 12.23 -2.87
N SER A 20 -8.46 11.18 -3.61
CA SER A 20 -9.82 10.66 -3.61
C SER A 20 -10.13 9.89 -2.32
N LEU A 21 -11.03 10.45 -1.50
CA LEU A 21 -11.54 9.77 -0.30
C LEU A 21 -12.19 8.41 -0.63
N HIS A 22 -12.78 8.29 -1.82
CA HIS A 22 -13.33 7.02 -2.29
C HIS A 22 -12.22 5.98 -2.53
N ASN A 23 -11.13 6.38 -3.19
CA ASN A 23 -9.98 5.49 -3.39
C ASN A 23 -9.34 5.11 -2.06
N VAL A 24 -9.19 6.05 -1.12
CA VAL A 24 -8.70 5.76 0.23
C VAL A 24 -9.57 4.69 0.91
N GLY A 25 -10.90 4.83 0.86
CA GLY A 25 -11.80 3.82 1.43
C GLY A 25 -11.71 2.46 0.72
N ALA A 26 -11.59 2.43 -0.60
CA ALA A 26 -11.38 1.19 -1.35
C ALA A 26 -10.02 0.52 -1.05
N ILE A 27 -8.98 1.31 -0.79
CA ILE A 27 -7.67 0.84 -0.33
C ILE A 27 -7.78 0.20 1.05
N PHE A 28 -8.47 0.84 2.01
CA PHE A 28 -8.77 0.24 3.32
C PHE A 28 -9.44 -1.13 3.17
N ARG A 29 -10.47 -1.21 2.32
CA ARG A 29 -11.19 -2.46 2.07
C ARG A 29 -10.30 -3.56 1.48
N SER A 30 -9.43 -3.20 0.54
CA SER A 30 -8.47 -4.15 -0.05
C SER A 30 -7.40 -4.58 0.95
N ALA A 31 -6.96 -3.66 1.82
CA ALA A 31 -5.98 -3.93 2.87
C ALA A 31 -6.51 -4.91 3.93
N ASP A 32 -7.78 -4.75 4.32
CA ASP A 32 -8.48 -5.69 5.20
C ASP A 32 -8.55 -7.09 4.57
N GLY A 33 -9.03 -7.18 3.32
CA GLY A 33 -9.16 -8.44 2.59
C GLY A 33 -7.81 -9.15 2.34
N ALA A 34 -6.73 -8.40 2.12
CA ALA A 34 -5.38 -8.93 1.97
C ALA A 34 -4.69 -9.23 3.33
N GLY A 35 -5.36 -8.94 4.45
CA GLY A 35 -4.85 -9.15 5.80
C GLY A 35 -3.57 -8.37 6.06
N MET A 36 -3.50 -7.11 5.65
CA MET A 36 -2.33 -6.24 5.85
C MET A 36 -2.11 -5.92 7.33
N GLU A 37 -0.86 -5.67 7.73
CA GLU A 37 -0.53 -5.29 9.11
C GLU A 37 -1.13 -3.94 9.46
N ARG A 38 -0.93 -2.96 8.57
CA ARG A 38 -1.40 -1.58 8.71
C ARG A 38 -1.28 -0.77 7.42
N LEU A 39 -1.92 0.38 7.42
CA LEU A 39 -1.73 1.45 6.43
C LEU A 39 -1.02 2.67 7.03
N VAL A 40 -0.21 3.36 6.23
CA VAL A 40 0.33 4.68 6.54
C VAL A 40 -0.24 5.66 5.54
N LEU A 41 -1.00 6.64 6.00
CA LEU A 41 -1.56 7.68 5.15
C LEU A 41 -0.61 8.87 5.17
N CYS A 42 -0.12 9.31 4.01
CA CYS A 42 0.92 10.33 3.94
C CYS A 42 0.49 11.63 3.25
N GLY A 43 1.10 12.74 3.65
CA GLY A 43 0.96 14.01 2.96
C GLY A 43 -0.47 14.55 2.98
N ILE A 44 -1.05 14.76 1.79
CA ILE A 44 -2.43 15.31 1.66
C ILE A 44 -3.52 14.23 1.75
N THR A 45 -3.16 12.95 1.92
CA THR A 45 -4.14 11.86 1.94
C THR A 45 -5.19 12.06 3.03
N GLY A 46 -6.46 12.04 2.64
CA GLY A 46 -7.57 12.17 3.58
C GLY A 46 -7.62 11.01 4.56
N CYS A 47 -7.78 11.30 5.85
CA CYS A 47 -7.78 10.31 6.92
C CYS A 47 -9.19 10.04 7.49
N PRO A 48 -9.49 8.81 7.96
CA PRO A 48 -10.66 8.56 8.81
C PRO A 48 -10.62 9.38 10.12
N PRO A 49 -11.78 9.67 10.75
CA PRO A 49 -13.13 9.34 10.30
C PRO A 49 -13.66 10.34 9.25
N ARG A 50 -14.14 9.83 8.10
CA ARG A 50 -14.86 10.60 7.07
C ARG A 50 -15.96 9.76 6.41
N PRO A 51 -17.19 10.28 6.20
CA PRO A 51 -18.29 9.52 5.62
C PRO A 51 -17.99 8.92 4.24
N GLU A 52 -17.23 9.63 3.41
CA GLU A 52 -16.86 9.21 2.06
C GLU A 52 -15.90 8.01 2.08
N ILE A 53 -14.94 8.02 3.01
CA ILE A 53 -14.04 6.88 3.25
C ILE A 53 -14.85 5.70 3.78
N ARG A 54 -15.64 5.92 4.84
CA ARG A 54 -16.51 4.91 5.47
C ARG A 54 -17.40 4.20 4.44
N LYS A 55 -18.02 4.95 3.53
CA LYS A 55 -18.93 4.42 2.51
C LYS A 55 -18.25 3.41 1.57
N ALA A 56 -16.98 3.62 1.23
CA ALA A 56 -16.22 2.72 0.37
C ALA A 56 -15.53 1.59 1.16
N ALA A 57 -15.02 1.90 2.36
CA ALA A 57 -14.30 0.98 3.22
C ALA A 57 -15.20 -0.06 3.91
N LEU A 58 -16.45 0.29 4.20
CA LEU A 58 -17.44 -0.57 4.87
C LEU A 58 -16.96 -1.11 6.24
N GLY A 59 -16.28 -0.28 7.03
CA GLY A 59 -15.78 -0.64 8.36
C GLY A 59 -14.33 -1.14 8.35
N ALA A 60 -13.73 -1.35 7.17
CA ALA A 60 -12.32 -1.73 7.07
C ALA A 60 -11.37 -0.69 7.68
N GLU A 61 -11.76 0.58 7.73
CA GLU A 61 -10.99 1.66 8.38
C GLU A 61 -11.00 1.57 9.91
N GLU A 62 -11.83 0.71 10.50
CA GLU A 62 -11.83 0.39 11.93
C GLU A 62 -11.06 -0.90 12.24
N SER A 63 -11.05 -1.87 11.31
CA SER A 63 -10.35 -3.15 11.49
C SER A 63 -8.88 -3.09 11.12
N VAL A 64 -8.51 -2.34 10.08
CA VAL A 64 -7.12 -2.19 9.62
C VAL A 64 -6.43 -1.10 10.44
N PRO A 65 -5.39 -1.42 11.22
CA PRO A 65 -4.63 -0.40 11.92
C PRO A 65 -4.04 0.61 10.93
N TRP A 66 -4.06 1.89 11.27
CA TRP A 66 -3.44 2.91 10.43
C TRP A 66 -2.92 4.07 11.27
N HIS A 67 -2.01 4.83 10.70
CA HIS A 67 -1.62 6.14 11.22
C HIS A 67 -1.29 7.10 10.09
N TYR A 68 -1.14 8.37 10.46
CA TYR A 68 -0.79 9.44 9.54
C TYR A 68 0.69 9.78 9.69
N GLU A 69 1.37 10.01 8.57
CA GLU A 69 2.69 10.64 8.52
C GLU A 69 2.66 11.86 7.62
N LYS A 70 3.34 12.94 8.03
CA LYS A 70 3.34 14.17 7.23
C LYS A 70 4.14 13.99 5.94
N LEU A 71 5.28 13.32 6.01
CA LEU A 71 6.18 13.10 4.88
C LEU A 71 6.32 11.60 4.61
N THR A 72 6.13 11.23 3.36
CA THR A 72 6.28 9.83 2.89
C THR A 72 7.69 9.31 3.11
N LEU A 73 8.70 10.18 3.01
CA LEU A 73 10.10 9.84 3.29
C LEU A 73 10.34 9.41 4.75
N ASP A 74 9.63 10.02 5.70
CA ASP A 74 9.74 9.65 7.12
C ASP A 74 9.15 8.26 7.38
N ALA A 75 8.02 7.96 6.71
CA ALA A 75 7.41 6.63 6.74
C ALA A 75 8.35 5.56 6.15
N ILE A 76 8.98 5.85 5.00
CA ILE A 76 9.96 4.97 4.35
C ILE A 76 11.15 4.72 5.27
N ALA A 77 11.74 5.78 5.84
CA ALA A 77 12.89 5.66 6.73
C ALA A 77 12.57 4.80 7.95
N THR A 78 11.41 5.02 8.57
CA THR A 78 10.92 4.27 9.72
C THR A 78 10.72 2.79 9.39
N LEU A 79 10.08 2.48 8.27
CA LEU A 79 9.79 1.11 7.86
C LEU A 79 11.06 0.37 7.44
N ARG A 80 11.98 1.03 6.75
CA ARG A 80 13.30 0.47 6.43
C ARG A 80 14.07 0.12 7.70
N ALA A 81 14.08 0.98 8.71
CA ALA A 81 14.71 0.69 10.00
C ALA A 81 14.07 -0.50 10.73
N GLN A 82 12.81 -0.82 10.42
CA GLN A 82 12.08 -2.00 10.91
C GLN A 82 12.29 -3.25 10.03
N GLY A 83 13.14 -3.18 9.00
CA GLY A 83 13.47 -4.31 8.12
C GLY A 83 12.46 -4.58 7.02
N TYR A 84 11.61 -3.60 6.66
CA TYR A 84 10.71 -3.71 5.52
C TYR A 84 11.43 -3.41 4.20
N TYR A 85 11.16 -4.24 3.20
CA TYR A 85 11.54 -3.99 1.81
C TYR A 85 10.50 -3.08 1.14
N ILE A 86 10.94 -1.95 0.60
CA ILE A 86 10.10 -0.86 0.13
C ILE A 86 9.91 -0.95 -1.38
N ILE A 87 8.65 -1.11 -1.81
CA ILE A 87 8.24 -1.19 -3.21
C ILE A 87 7.45 0.06 -3.56
N ALA A 88 7.94 0.86 -4.50
CA ALA A 88 7.18 1.94 -5.12
C ALA A 88 6.37 1.38 -6.30
N LEU A 89 5.03 1.41 -6.20
CA LEU A 89 4.17 0.99 -7.31
C LEU A 89 3.94 2.19 -8.26
N GLU A 90 4.81 2.33 -9.25
CA GLU A 90 4.80 3.43 -10.21
C GLU A 90 5.36 2.98 -11.57
N LYS A 91 4.83 3.53 -12.67
CA LYS A 91 5.42 3.32 -13.99
C LYS A 91 6.47 4.38 -14.27
N THR A 92 7.73 3.97 -14.30
CA THR A 92 8.85 4.79 -14.76
C THR A 92 9.60 4.06 -15.87
N ASP A 93 10.60 4.69 -16.48
CA ASP A 93 11.45 4.05 -17.50
C ASP A 93 12.34 2.94 -16.89
N GLU A 94 12.67 3.07 -15.61
CA GLU A 94 13.52 2.13 -14.87
C GLU A 94 12.73 1.08 -14.09
N SER A 95 11.40 1.17 -14.06
CA SER A 95 10.58 0.25 -13.26
C SER A 95 10.44 -1.13 -13.89
N ILE A 96 10.47 -2.16 -13.05
CA ILE A 96 10.31 -3.56 -13.47
C ILE A 96 8.85 -4.02 -13.29
N PRO A 97 8.39 -5.05 -14.03
CA PRO A 97 7.10 -5.66 -13.74
C PRO A 97 7.01 -6.15 -12.30
N LEU A 98 5.91 -5.86 -11.60
CA LEU A 98 5.69 -6.30 -10.21
C LEU A 98 5.81 -7.82 -10.06
N TYR A 99 5.46 -8.56 -11.12
CA TYR A 99 5.53 -10.02 -11.16
C TYR A 99 6.97 -10.54 -11.08
N ASP A 100 7.95 -9.74 -11.49
CA ASP A 100 9.37 -10.09 -11.51
C ASP A 100 10.08 -9.67 -10.21
N VAL A 101 9.40 -8.92 -9.34
CA VAL A 101 9.94 -8.54 -8.03
C VAL A 101 10.08 -9.79 -7.16
N GLU A 102 11.23 -9.95 -6.52
CA GLU A 102 11.41 -10.90 -5.42
C GLU A 102 10.92 -10.26 -4.12
N PHE A 103 9.96 -10.89 -3.45
CA PHE A 103 9.38 -10.36 -2.21
C PHE A 103 10.07 -10.99 -0.99
N PRO A 104 10.78 -10.21 -0.15
CA PRO A 104 11.27 -10.68 1.14
C PRO A 104 10.13 -10.96 2.12
N SER A 105 10.46 -11.45 3.32
CA SER A 105 9.45 -11.75 4.34
C SER A 105 8.64 -10.53 4.78
N ARG A 106 9.22 -9.33 4.75
CA ARG A 106 8.58 -8.05 5.12
C ARG A 106 8.58 -7.07 3.95
N VAL A 107 7.38 -6.64 3.54
CA VAL A 107 7.18 -5.75 2.38
C VAL A 107 6.33 -4.56 2.78
N ALA A 108 6.75 -3.36 2.36
CA ALA A 108 5.92 -2.17 2.35
C ALA A 108 5.73 -1.70 0.91
N ILE A 109 4.48 -1.57 0.47
CA ILE A 109 4.15 -1.09 -0.87
C ILE A 109 3.59 0.33 -0.82
N ILE A 110 4.11 1.20 -1.68
CA ILE A 110 3.70 2.60 -1.82
C ILE A 110 2.81 2.74 -3.05
N VAL A 111 1.67 3.41 -2.90
CA VAL A 111 0.83 3.90 -4.01
C VAL A 111 0.64 5.41 -3.88
N SER A 112 0.56 6.11 -5.01
CA SER A 112 0.68 7.56 -5.06
C SER A 112 -0.56 8.27 -5.63
N ASN A 113 -0.47 9.60 -5.70
CA ASN A 113 -1.47 10.53 -6.20
C ASN A 113 -1.92 10.21 -7.63
N GLU A 114 -3.22 10.32 -7.89
CA GLU A 114 -3.82 9.96 -9.17
C GLU A 114 -3.47 10.88 -10.35
N PHE A 115 -2.97 12.09 -10.06
CA PHE A 115 -2.67 13.13 -11.04
C PHE A 115 -1.17 13.39 -11.17
N ASP A 116 -0.52 13.62 -10.03
CA ASP A 116 0.89 14.02 -9.98
C ASP A 116 1.82 12.79 -9.99
N GLY A 117 1.26 11.59 -9.78
CA GLY A 117 2.04 10.37 -9.58
C GLY A 117 2.86 10.43 -8.30
N MET A 118 3.86 9.56 -8.22
CA MET A 118 4.83 9.53 -7.13
C MET A 118 5.93 10.58 -7.34
N SER A 119 6.35 11.24 -6.26
CA SER A 119 7.45 12.20 -6.36
C SER A 119 8.78 11.47 -6.67
N PRO A 120 9.70 12.08 -7.44
CA PRO A 120 11.01 11.48 -7.73
C PRO A 120 11.79 11.10 -6.47
N GLU A 121 11.68 11.90 -5.40
CA GLU A 121 12.35 11.64 -4.13
C GLU A 121 11.79 10.38 -3.44
N VAL A 122 10.47 10.18 -3.49
CA VAL A 122 9.84 8.97 -2.93
C VAL A 122 10.21 7.74 -3.75
N SER A 123 10.20 7.85 -5.09
CA SER A 123 10.62 6.74 -5.96
C SER A 123 12.09 6.38 -5.76
N ALA A 124 12.98 7.37 -5.67
CA ALA A 124 14.41 7.15 -5.43
C ALA A 124 14.70 6.60 -4.01
N ALA A 125 13.80 6.83 -3.06
CA ALA A 125 13.92 6.30 -1.71
C ALA A 125 13.39 4.86 -1.57
N ALA A 126 12.75 4.27 -2.58
CA ALA A 126 12.30 2.88 -2.56
C ALA A 126 13.46 1.90 -2.86
N ASP A 127 13.33 0.65 -2.42
CA ASP A 127 14.31 -0.39 -2.74
C ASP A 127 14.11 -0.92 -4.18
N VAL A 128 12.87 -0.86 -4.67
CA VAL A 128 12.53 -1.13 -6.08
C VAL A 128 11.34 -0.27 -6.52
N VAL A 129 11.37 0.17 -7.77
CA VAL A 129 10.19 0.74 -8.45
C VAL A 129 9.60 -0.35 -9.36
N ALA A 130 8.33 -0.67 -9.15
CA ALA A 130 7.64 -1.73 -9.85
C ALA A 130 6.34 -1.23 -10.48
N HIS A 131 5.91 -1.83 -11.59
CA HIS A 131 4.64 -1.48 -12.24
C HIS A 131 3.80 -2.71 -12.56
N LEU A 132 2.48 -2.49 -12.69
CA LEU A 132 1.59 -3.48 -13.28
C LEU A 132 1.65 -3.35 -14.82
N PRO A 133 1.99 -4.42 -15.56
CA PRO A 133 2.00 -4.37 -17.02
C PRO A 133 0.65 -3.95 -17.61
N MET A 134 0.68 -2.96 -18.50
CA MET A 134 -0.50 -2.44 -19.19
C MET A 134 -0.48 -2.91 -20.64
N TYR A 135 -1.40 -3.81 -21.00
CA TYR A 135 -1.48 -4.40 -22.35
C TYR A 135 -2.50 -3.71 -23.27
N GLY A 136 -3.09 -2.60 -22.83
CA GLY A 136 -4.10 -1.85 -23.58
C GLY A 136 -3.67 -0.43 -23.89
N ASN A 137 -4.64 0.40 -24.30
CA ASN A 137 -4.38 1.80 -24.69
C ASN A 137 -4.16 2.75 -23.50
N LYS A 138 -4.47 2.33 -22.28
CA LYS A 138 -4.31 3.15 -21.07
C LYS A 138 -2.94 2.93 -20.46
N VAL A 139 -2.38 3.99 -19.91
CA VAL A 139 -1.02 3.99 -19.32
C VAL A 139 -1.02 3.62 -17.84
N SER A 140 -2.17 3.64 -17.18
CA SER A 140 -2.31 3.32 -15.76
C SER A 140 -3.70 2.79 -15.42
N LEU A 141 -3.82 2.20 -14.22
CA LEU A 141 -5.06 1.82 -13.57
C LEU A 141 -5.48 2.88 -12.55
N ASN A 142 -6.74 2.83 -12.10
CA ASN A 142 -7.14 3.53 -10.89
C ASN A 142 -6.28 3.08 -9.71
N VAL A 143 -5.82 4.01 -8.86
CA VAL A 143 -4.90 3.72 -7.75
C VAL A 143 -5.40 2.63 -6.79
N SER A 144 -6.69 2.60 -6.48
CA SER A 144 -7.26 1.58 -5.59
C SER A 144 -7.31 0.19 -6.25
N VAL A 145 -7.51 0.14 -7.57
CA VAL A 145 -7.45 -1.10 -8.35
C VAL A 145 -6.01 -1.59 -8.46
N ALA A 146 -5.06 -0.70 -8.75
CA ALA A 146 -3.64 -1.03 -8.80
C ALA A 146 -3.16 -1.56 -7.45
N PHE A 147 -3.52 -0.88 -6.36
CA PHE A 147 -3.24 -1.32 -4.99
C PHE A 147 -3.81 -2.72 -4.75
N GLY A 148 -5.09 -2.94 -5.05
CA GLY A 148 -5.76 -4.23 -4.87
C GLY A 148 -5.06 -5.38 -5.61
N ILE A 149 -4.72 -5.18 -6.89
CA ILE A 149 -3.99 -6.19 -7.68
C ILE A 149 -2.62 -6.46 -7.06
N ALA A 150 -1.88 -5.40 -6.72
CA ALA A 150 -0.52 -5.52 -6.22
C ALA A 150 -0.46 -6.24 -4.87
N VAL A 151 -1.33 -5.87 -3.92
CA VAL A 151 -1.33 -6.49 -2.58
C VAL A 151 -1.77 -7.95 -2.62
N TYR A 152 -2.70 -8.32 -3.51
CA TYR A 152 -3.10 -9.72 -3.67
C TYR A 152 -2.01 -10.56 -4.36
N GLU A 153 -1.26 -9.98 -5.31
CA GLU A 153 -0.09 -10.67 -5.88
C GLU A 153 1.00 -10.90 -4.83
N ILE A 154 1.32 -9.87 -4.02
CA ILE A 154 2.26 -10.01 -2.91
C ILE A 154 1.76 -11.07 -1.93
N ARG A 155 0.48 -11.02 -1.53
CA ARG A 155 -0.11 -11.99 -0.58
C ARG A 155 -0.11 -13.41 -1.13
N ARG A 156 -0.33 -13.60 -2.44
CA ARG A 156 -0.27 -14.91 -3.10
C ARG A 156 1.12 -15.55 -2.97
N ARG A 157 2.18 -14.74 -3.00
CA ARG A 157 3.58 -15.17 -2.88
C ARG A 157 4.12 -15.12 -1.45
N LEU A 158 3.50 -14.35 -0.57
CA LEU A 158 3.74 -14.25 0.87
C LEU A 158 2.46 -14.60 1.66
N PRO A 159 2.03 -15.88 1.64
CA PRO A 159 0.83 -16.28 2.36
C PRO A 159 0.97 -15.98 3.85
N LEU A 160 -0.14 -15.67 4.51
CA LEU A 160 -0.14 -15.62 5.98
C LEU A 160 0.20 -17.03 6.47
N ASN A 161 1.26 -17.16 7.25
CA ASN A 161 1.54 -18.42 7.93
C ASN A 161 0.29 -18.74 8.78
N ALA A 162 -0.32 -19.89 8.52
CA ALA A 162 -1.32 -20.41 9.43
C ALA A 162 -0.63 -20.53 10.79
N LEU A 163 -1.19 -19.90 11.81
CA LEU A 163 -0.83 -20.19 13.19
C LEU A 163 -0.96 -21.71 13.34
N GLN A 164 0.16 -22.41 13.46
CA GLN A 164 0.18 -23.77 14.00
C GLN A 164 -0.13 -23.70 15.50
#